data_AF-A0A1U9K9D4-F1
#
_entry.id   AF-A0A1U9K9D4-F1
#
_cell.length_a   1.000
_cell.length_b   1.000
_cell.length_c   1.000
_cell.angle_alpha   90.00
_cell.angle_beta   90.00
_cell.angle_gamma   90.00
#
_symmetry.space_group_name_H-M   'P 1'
#
loop_
_entity.id
_entity.type
_entity.pdbx_description
1 polymer ?
#
loop_
_entity_poly.entity_id
_entity_poly.type
_entity_poly.pdbx_seq_one_letter_code
_entity_poly.pdbx_strand_id
1 'polypeptide(L)'
;MYALYTLVFPFAALILALLASYFFPFPLPEFLTPKDKRLFFMYQFVDYLLSLFLLFFCILLLRRTVKRSLSFLLQLPVPLTKWVRWRHLVPIVLSSAVVVYLLQAMLVHTLIGVGVTIWFEWFSWKRVRLWHDTSVQKKRSKV
;
A
#
# COMPACT_ATOMS: atom_id res chain seq x y z
N MET A 1 9.01 31.00 3.01
CA MET A 1 8.53 29.89 3.86
C MET A 1 7.50 28.98 3.16
N TYR A 2 6.40 29.51 2.60
CA TYR A 2 5.33 28.69 1.98
C TYR A 2 5.75 27.79 0.79
N ALA A 3 6.64 28.27 -0.08
CA ALA A 3 7.17 27.53 -1.23
C ALA A 3 8.04 26.32 -0.82
N LEU A 4 8.73 26.44 0.31
CA LEU A 4 9.62 25.39 0.84
C LEU A 4 8.79 24.18 1.31
N TYR A 5 7.68 24.42 2.01
CA TYR A 5 6.76 23.36 2.41
C TYR A 5 6.07 22.69 1.22
N THR A 6 5.67 23.44 0.20
CA THR A 6 4.99 22.89 -0.99
C THR A 6 5.87 21.95 -1.81
N LEU A 7 7.20 22.10 -1.74
CA LEU A 7 8.16 21.16 -2.35
C LEU A 7 8.52 20.00 -1.43
N VAL A 8 8.70 20.22 -0.12
CA VAL A 8 9.13 19.16 0.82
C VAL A 8 8.09 18.03 0.94
N PHE A 9 6.79 18.34 0.92
CA PHE A 9 5.73 17.32 1.06
C PHE A 9 5.65 16.31 -0.11
N PRO A 10 5.69 16.70 -1.39
CA PRO A 10 5.72 15.73 -2.49
C PRO A 10 7.03 14.92 -2.54
N PHE A 11 8.18 15.51 -2.18
CA PHE A 11 9.42 14.74 -2.06
C PHE A 11 9.35 13.71 -0.93
N ALA A 12 8.82 14.09 0.24
CA ALA A 12 8.59 13.14 1.33
C ALA A 12 7.62 12.02 0.92
N ALA A 13 6.54 12.35 0.20
CA ALA A 13 5.60 11.36 -0.32
C ALA A 13 6.26 10.42 -1.34
N LEU A 14 7.12 10.94 -2.23
CA LEU A 14 7.85 10.14 -3.21
C LEU A 14 8.86 9.20 -2.54
N ILE A 15 9.57 9.68 -1.51
CA ILE A 15 10.47 8.84 -0.70
C ILE A 15 9.67 7.74 0.00
N LEU A 16 8.54 8.06 0.62
CA LEU A 16 7.68 7.07 1.28
C LEU A 16 7.12 6.05 0.29
N ALA A 17 6.79 6.46 -0.94
CA ALA A 17 6.34 5.55 -1.99
C ALA A 17 7.45 4.61 -2.47
N LEU A 18 8.67 5.13 -2.66
CA LEU A 18 9.84 4.30 -2.98
C LEU A 18 10.14 3.31 -1.85
N LEU A 19 10.09 3.76 -0.59
CA LEU A 19 10.27 2.91 0.57
C LEU A 19 9.21 1.80 0.61
N ALA A 20 7.93 2.15 0.39
CA ALA A 20 6.84 1.19 0.34
C ALA A 20 7.00 0.16 -0.81
N SER A 21 7.56 0.58 -1.95
CA SER A 21 7.85 -0.34 -3.06
C SER A 21 9.02 -1.28 -2.75
N TYR A 22 10.00 -0.84 -1.96
CA TYR A 22 11.13 -1.67 -1.52
C TYR A 22 10.67 -2.76 -0.53
N PHE A 23 9.75 -2.42 0.36
CA PHE A 23 9.15 -3.38 1.30
C PHE A 23 8.04 -4.24 0.66
N PHE A 24 7.70 -4.03 -0.62
CA PHE A 24 6.73 -4.88 -1.30
C PHE A 24 7.33 -6.27 -1.52
N PRO A 25 6.78 -7.32 -0.89
CA PRO A 25 7.44 -8.62 -0.90
C PRO A 25 7.32 -9.34 -2.25
N PHE A 26 8.43 -9.92 -2.69
CA PHE A 26 8.51 -10.81 -3.85
C PHE A 26 7.86 -12.17 -3.57
N PRO A 27 7.44 -12.93 -4.61
CA PRO A 27 6.83 -14.25 -4.45
C PRO A 27 7.70 -15.22 -3.62
N LEU A 28 7.04 -16.09 -2.84
CA LEU A 28 7.70 -17.07 -1.98
C LEU A 28 8.66 -17.95 -2.80
N PRO A 29 9.91 -18.17 -2.35
CA PRO A 29 10.77 -19.18 -2.98
C PRO A 29 10.15 -20.57 -2.75
N GLU A 30 9.93 -21.31 -3.84
CA GLU A 30 9.25 -22.62 -3.83
C GLU A 30 9.99 -23.69 -3.00
N PHE A 31 11.29 -23.48 -2.76
CA PHE A 31 12.21 -24.45 -2.15
C PHE A 31 12.32 -24.39 -0.61
N LEU A 32 11.51 -23.59 0.08
CA LEU A 32 11.60 -23.48 1.55
C LEU A 32 10.99 -24.71 2.28
N THR A 33 11.60 -25.11 3.40
CA THR A 33 11.02 -26.15 4.26
C THR A 33 9.73 -25.64 4.94
N PRO A 34 8.77 -26.51 5.36
CA PRO A 34 7.50 -26.06 5.95
C PRO A 34 7.66 -25.21 7.23
N LYS A 35 8.76 -25.36 7.97
CA LYS A 35 9.07 -24.52 9.15
C LYS A 35 9.55 -23.13 8.73
N ASP A 36 10.37 -23.06 7.68
CA ASP A 36 10.91 -21.80 7.15
C ASP A 36 9.83 -21.00 6.42
N LYS A 37 8.88 -21.67 5.75
CA LYS A 37 7.70 -21.03 5.14
C LYS A 37 6.91 -20.20 6.15
N ARG A 38 6.77 -20.67 7.39
CA ARG A 38 6.02 -19.96 8.44
C ARG A 38 6.77 -18.74 8.96
N LEU A 39 8.09 -18.84 9.17
CA LEU A 39 8.91 -17.70 9.56
C LEU A 39 8.96 -16.66 8.45
N PHE A 40 9.18 -17.10 7.21
CA PHE A 40 9.15 -16.26 6.02
C PHE A 40 7.82 -15.52 5.88
N PHE A 41 6.69 -16.22 6.05
CA PHE A 41 5.36 -15.60 6.04
C PHE A 41 5.19 -14.52 7.11
N MET A 42 5.71 -14.73 8.33
CA MET A 42 5.64 -13.72 9.39
C MET A 42 6.45 -12.46 9.05
N TYR A 43 7.66 -12.62 8.50
CA TYR A 43 8.46 -11.48 8.02
C TYR A 43 7.76 -10.77 6.86
N GLN A 44 7.28 -11.53 5.87
CA GLN A 44 6.56 -11.01 4.72
C GLN A 44 5.31 -10.23 5.14
N PHE A 45 4.58 -10.73 6.14
CA PHE A 45 3.39 -10.08 6.68
C PHE A 45 3.72 -8.73 7.35
N VAL A 46 4.84 -8.66 8.10
CA VAL A 46 5.31 -7.40 8.70
C VAL A 46 5.71 -6.40 7.61
N ASP A 47 6.41 -6.84 6.57
CA ASP A 47 6.80 -5.99 5.44
C ASP A 47 5.58 -5.48 4.65
N TYR A 48 4.55 -6.33 4.46
CA TYR A 48 3.27 -5.93 3.89
C TYR A 48 2.55 -4.89 4.74
N LEU A 49 2.48 -5.09 6.06
CA LEU A 49 1.85 -4.13 6.98
C LEU A 49 2.59 -2.78 6.98
N LEU A 50 3.92 -2.81 6.96
CA LEU A 50 4.75 -1.61 6.88
C LEU A 50 4.52 -0.88 5.56
N SER A 51 4.48 -1.60 4.44
CA SER A 51 4.18 -1.05 3.11
C SER A 51 2.79 -0.41 3.05
N LEU A 52 1.76 -1.07 3.61
CA LEU A 52 0.41 -0.52 3.71
C LEU A 52 0.37 0.75 4.54
N PHE A 53 1.07 0.77 5.68
CA PHE A 53 1.18 1.95 6.53
C PHE A 53 1.86 3.11 5.77
N LEU A 54 3.00 2.86 5.13
CA LEU A 54 3.72 3.86 4.35
C LEU A 54 2.88 4.42 3.18
N LEU A 55 2.17 3.54 2.45
CA LEU A 55 1.25 3.95 1.38
C LEU A 55 0.09 4.81 1.93
N PHE A 56 -0.49 4.43 3.06
CA PHE A 56 -1.55 5.19 3.70
C PHE A 56 -1.07 6.59 4.11
N PHE A 57 0.10 6.70 4.75
CA PHE A 57 0.69 8.00 5.09
C PHE A 57 1.04 8.83 3.86
N CYS A 58 1.56 8.20 2.80
CA CYS A 58 1.85 8.85 1.53
C CYS A 58 0.58 9.46 0.92
N ILE A 59 -0.53 8.70 0.89
CA ILE A 59 -1.83 9.18 0.41
C ILE A 59 -2.36 10.34 1.28
N LEU A 60 -2.24 10.27 2.61
CA LEU A 60 -2.67 11.35 3.50
C LEU A 60 -1.88 12.64 3.25
N LEU A 61 -0.55 12.53 3.10
CA LEU A 61 0.32 13.67 2.81
C LEU A 61 -0.01 14.27 1.44
N LEU A 62 -0.15 13.45 0.40
CA LEU A 62 -0.51 13.92 -0.94
C LEU A 62 -1.89 14.55 -0.97
N ARG A 63 -2.89 13.98 -0.29
CA ARG A 63 -4.25 14.54 -0.21
C ARG A 63 -4.23 15.92 0.45
N ARG A 64 -3.43 16.10 1.50
CA ARG A 64 -3.23 17.39 2.18
C ARG A 64 -2.56 18.40 1.24
N THR A 65 -1.56 17.96 0.46
CA THR A 65 -0.87 18.79 -0.53
C THR A 65 -1.83 19.23 -1.64
N VAL A 66 -2.60 18.30 -2.22
CA VAL A 66 -3.58 18.58 -3.29
C VAL A 66 -4.64 19.58 -2.82
N LYS A 67 -5.26 19.38 -1.64
CA LYS A 67 -6.25 20.32 -1.08
C LYS A 67 -5.67 21.72 -0.88
N ARG A 68 -4.43 21.81 -0.39
CA ARG A 68 -3.76 23.10 -0.18
C ARG A 68 -3.41 23.79 -1.48
N SER A 69 -2.86 23.06 -2.45
CA SER A 69 -2.56 23.58 -3.79
C SER A 69 -3.83 24.07 -4.49
N LEU A 70 -4.95 23.36 -4.35
CA LEU A 70 -6.25 23.77 -4.89
C LEU A 70 -6.74 25.08 -4.23
N SER A 71 -6.64 25.19 -2.90
CA SER A 71 -7.02 26.40 -2.17
C SER A 71 -6.18 27.62 -2.61
N PHE A 72 -4.86 27.44 -2.76
CA PHE A 72 -3.98 28.48 -3.29
C PHE A 72 -4.38 28.91 -4.71
N LEU A 73 -4.76 27.94 -5.55
CA LEU A 73 -5.30 28.20 -6.88
C LEU A 73 -6.67 28.85 -6.89
N LEU A 74 -7.41 28.90 -5.79
CA LEU A 74 -8.64 29.69 -5.71
C LEU A 74 -8.36 31.11 -5.22
N GLN A 75 -7.24 31.33 -4.51
CA GLN A 75 -6.93 32.59 -3.84
C GLN A 75 -6.07 33.57 -4.66
N LEU A 76 -5.36 33.17 -5.74
CA LEU A 76 -4.59 34.16 -6.53
C LEU A 76 -5.50 35.11 -7.34
N PRO A 77 -5.22 36.43 -7.33
CA PRO A 77 -5.99 37.44 -8.04
C PRO A 77 -5.99 37.24 -9.56
N VAL A 78 -7.13 37.57 -10.17
CA VAL A 78 -7.54 37.29 -11.56
C VAL A 78 -6.75 37.99 -12.69
N PRO A 79 -6.06 39.15 -12.52
CA PRO A 79 -5.65 39.93 -13.70
C PRO A 79 -4.40 39.41 -14.44
N LEU A 80 -3.54 38.57 -13.84
CA LEU A 80 -2.29 38.10 -14.46
C LEU A 80 -2.36 36.67 -15.06
N THR A 81 -3.54 36.04 -15.06
CA THR A 81 -3.63 34.57 -14.91
C THR A 81 -4.38 33.79 -16.00
N LYS A 82 -4.89 34.38 -17.08
CA LYS A 82 -5.75 33.61 -18.02
C LYS A 82 -5.06 32.52 -18.85
N TRP A 83 -3.78 32.68 -19.21
CA TRP A 83 -3.11 31.73 -20.12
C TRP A 83 -2.01 30.91 -19.44
N VAL A 84 -1.16 31.55 -18.63
CA VAL A 84 -0.02 30.87 -17.97
C VAL A 84 -0.50 29.97 -16.81
N ARG A 85 -1.58 30.34 -16.11
CA ARG A 85 -2.14 29.56 -14.98
C ARG A 85 -2.71 28.22 -15.43
N TRP A 86 -3.50 28.21 -16.51
CA TRP A 86 -4.11 26.99 -17.04
C TRP A 86 -3.08 26.05 -17.63
N ARG A 87 -2.04 26.59 -18.29
CA ARG A 87 -1.03 25.77 -18.96
C ARG A 87 -0.09 25.04 -18.01
N HIS A 88 0.20 25.59 -16.83
CA HIS A 88 1.18 24.99 -15.91
C HIS A 88 0.58 24.47 -14.60
N LEU A 89 -0.41 25.15 -14.02
CA LEU A 89 -0.93 24.73 -12.72
C LEU A 89 -1.99 23.63 -12.82
N VAL A 90 -2.80 23.62 -13.88
CA VAL A 90 -3.79 22.55 -14.09
C VAL A 90 -3.13 21.20 -14.32
N PRO A 91 -2.07 21.07 -15.15
CA PRO A 91 -1.35 19.80 -15.28
C PRO A 91 -0.71 19.33 -13.97
N ILE A 92 -0.20 20.24 -13.13
CA ILE A 92 0.41 19.88 -11.84
C ILE A 92 -0.65 19.35 -10.86
N VAL A 93 -1.83 19.97 -10.82
CA VAL A 93 -2.93 19.48 -9.97
C VAL A 93 -3.47 18.15 -10.50
N LEU A 94 -3.65 18.04 -11.81
CA LEU A 94 -4.15 16.82 -12.45
C LEU A 94 -3.15 15.66 -12.27
N SER A 95 -1.86 15.89 -12.48
CA SER A 95 -0.82 14.87 -12.26
C SER A 95 -0.76 14.43 -10.80
N SER A 96 -0.86 15.38 -9.86
CA SER A 96 -0.92 15.06 -8.42
C SER A 96 -2.15 14.23 -8.08
N ALA A 97 -3.31 14.54 -8.67
CA ALA A 97 -4.54 13.77 -8.47
C ALA A 97 -4.45 12.36 -9.06
N VAL A 98 -3.86 12.21 -10.24
CA VAL A 98 -3.60 10.91 -10.87
C VAL A 98 -2.66 10.06 -10.02
N VAL A 99 -1.58 10.64 -9.48
CA VAL A 99 -0.65 9.93 -8.59
C VAL A 99 -1.34 9.48 -7.30
N VAL A 100 -2.19 10.32 -6.69
CA VAL A 100 -2.99 9.93 -5.53
C VAL A 100 -3.91 8.75 -5.85
N TYR A 101 -4.57 8.79 -7.01
CA TYR A 101 -5.47 7.71 -7.43
C TYR A 101 -4.70 6.40 -7.69
N LEU A 102 -3.54 6.48 -8.35
CA LEU A 102 -2.67 5.34 -8.60
C LEU A 102 -2.16 4.71 -7.30
N LEU A 103 -1.73 5.52 -6.32
CA LEU A 103 -1.33 5.04 -5.01
C LEU A 103 -2.49 4.42 -4.23
N GLN A 104 -3.69 4.97 -4.34
CA GLN A 104 -4.89 4.39 -3.74
C GLN A 104 -5.25 3.04 -4.38
N ALA A 105 -5.13 2.93 -5.70
CA ALA A 105 -5.32 1.66 -6.40
C ALA A 105 -4.26 0.62 -5.98
N MET A 106 -2.99 1.01 -5.84
CA MET A 106 -1.94 0.15 -5.30
C MET A 106 -2.25 -0.28 -3.87
N LEU A 107 -2.70 0.62 -2.99
CA LEU A 107 -3.11 0.28 -1.63
C LEU A 107 -4.23 -0.78 -1.63
N VAL A 108 -5.27 -0.58 -2.43
CA VAL A 108 -6.38 -1.55 -2.55
C VAL A 108 -5.89 -2.89 -3.09
N HIS A 109 -5.04 -2.88 -4.12
CA HIS A 109 -4.46 -4.09 -4.68
C HIS A 109 -3.61 -4.86 -3.65
N THR A 110 -2.79 -4.16 -2.87
CA THR A 110 -2.01 -4.74 -1.77
C THR A 110 -2.93 -5.32 -0.68
N LEU A 111 -3.99 -4.60 -0.30
CA LEU A 111 -4.98 -5.10 0.67
C LEU A 111 -5.67 -6.37 0.18
N ILE A 112 -6.04 -6.43 -1.10
CA ILE A 112 -6.63 -7.62 -1.72
C ILE A 112 -5.60 -8.76 -1.73
N GLY A 113 -4.37 -8.51 -2.16
CA GLY A 113 -3.31 -9.53 -2.19
C GLY A 113 -3.00 -10.11 -0.81
N VAL A 114 -2.86 -9.25 0.20
CA VAL A 114 -2.67 -9.66 1.60
C VAL A 114 -3.88 -10.44 2.11
N GLY A 115 -5.10 -9.95 1.86
CA GLY A 115 -6.34 -10.62 2.26
C GLY A 115 -6.49 -12.01 1.66
N VAL A 116 -6.21 -12.15 0.37
CA VAL A 116 -6.22 -13.44 -0.35
C VAL A 116 -5.16 -14.38 0.23
N THR A 117 -3.96 -13.89 0.51
CA THR A 117 -2.88 -14.72 1.09
C THR A 117 -3.23 -15.23 2.48
N ILE A 118 -3.76 -14.36 3.36
CA ILE A 118 -4.24 -14.75 4.70
C ILE A 118 -5.36 -15.78 4.59
N TRP A 119 -6.30 -15.58 3.67
CA TRP A 119 -7.41 -16.50 3.43
C TRP A 119 -6.90 -17.88 3.01
N PHE A 120 -5.99 -17.96 2.04
CA PHE A 120 -5.42 -19.22 1.59
C PHE A 120 -4.67 -19.96 2.71
N GLU A 121 -3.84 -19.25 3.49
CA GLU A 121 -3.12 -19.83 4.62
C GLU A 121 -4.07 -20.34 5.72
N TRP A 122 -5.12 -19.58 6.02
CA TRP A 122 -6.15 -20.00 6.97
C TRP A 122 -6.86 -21.29 6.54
N PHE A 123 -7.24 -21.39 5.26
CA PHE A 123 -7.87 -22.60 4.71
C PHE A 123 -6.93 -23.79 4.66
N SER A 124 -5.66 -23.58 4.32
CA SER A 124 -4.61 -24.59 4.36
C SER A 124 -4.49 -25.17 5.78
N TRP A 125 -4.42 -24.31 6.79
CA TRP A 125 -4.29 -24.75 8.18
C TRP A 125 -5.54 -25.51 8.68
N LYS A 126 -6.74 -25.02 8.35
CA LYS A 126 -7.99 -25.70 8.72
C LYS A 126 -8.07 -27.10 8.11
N ARG A 127 -7.63 -27.26 6.85
CA ARG A 127 -7.59 -28.57 6.16
C ARG A 127 -6.62 -29.54 6.85
N VAL A 128 -5.42 -29.07 7.20
CA VAL A 128 -4.41 -29.89 7.89
C VAL A 128 -4.91 -30.36 9.26
N ARG A 129 -5.58 -29.49 10.03
CA ARG A 129 -6.14 -29.84 11.35
C ARG A 129 -7.24 -30.91 11.23
N LEU A 130 -8.18 -30.74 10.31
CA LEU A 130 -9.26 -31.70 10.07
C LEU A 130 -8.74 -33.08 9.65
N TRP A 131 -7.68 -33.12 8.83
CA TRP A 131 -7.04 -34.38 8.45
C TRP A 131 -6.36 -35.06 9.64
N HIS A 132 -5.68 -34.29 10.50
CA HIS A 132 -5.07 -34.82 11.71
C HIS A 132 -6.12 -35.41 12.67
N ASP A 133 -7.22 -34.70 12.93
CA ASP A 133 -8.26 -35.15 13.86
C ASP A 133 -8.98 -36.42 13.37
N THR A 134 -9.29 -36.52 12.08
CA THR A 134 -9.88 -37.73 11.47
C THR A 134 -8.92 -38.92 11.52
N SER A 135 -7.62 -38.71 11.31
CA SER A 135 -6.61 -39.77 11.42
C SER A 135 -6.47 -40.29 12.86
N VAL A 136 -6.50 -39.40 13.86
CA VAL A 136 -6.42 -39.75 15.29
C VAL A 136 -7.69 -40.46 15.75
N GLN A 137 -8.86 -39.98 15.34
CA GLN A 137 -10.15 -40.61 15.66
C GLN A 137 -10.25 -42.03 15.07
N LYS A 138 -9.83 -42.22 13.81
CA LYS A 138 -9.78 -43.55 13.17
C LYS A 138 -8.83 -44.52 13.90
N LYS A 139 -7.78 -43.99 14.54
CA LYS A 139 -6.85 -44.79 15.35
C LYS A 139 -7.46 -45.20 16.70
N ARG A 140 -8.26 -44.33 17.33
CA ARG A 140 -8.94 -44.61 18.60
C ARG A 140 -10.12 -45.58 18.47
N SER A 141 -10.83 -45.59 17.34
CA SER A 141 -11.94 -46.53 17.11
C SER A 141 -11.51 -47.99 16.88
N LYS A 142 -10.21 -48.26 16.74
CA LYS A 142 -9.66 -49.60 16.49
C LYS A 142 -9.07 -50.26 17.74
N VAL A 143 -9.05 -49.55 18.86
CA VAL A 143 -8.64 -50.02 20.20
C VAL A 143 -9.90 -50.25 21.01
#